data_AF-A0A3M1TAK6-F1
#
_entry.id   AF-A0A3M1TAK6-F1
#
_cell.length_a   1.000
_cell.length_b   1.000
_cell.length_c   1.000
_cell.angle_alpha   90.00
_cell.angle_beta   90.00
_cell.angle_gamma   90.00
#
_symmetry.space_group_name_H-M   'P 1'
#
loop_
_entity.id
_entity.type
_entity.pdbx_description
1 polymer ?
#
loop_
_entity_poly.entity_id
_entity_poly.type
_entity_poly.pdbx_seq_one_letter_code
_entity_poly.pdbx_strand_id
1 'polypeptide(L)'
;MLMNFSQSFKSLAIAFALASLANLVATFSVRAESTLRYSPPPPPEDRGTPTGRSRGGASRDPLCGISGEPLTALVPSTPGERLLEIVWARTVADRPTFWFYVPYNLAPNLPVEFILEDDGNNVLYQSKFEVESSPGIVRFTLPDSVDPLELDRLYRWSFKVYCHPTSPVFVRGWVERITLESELQGELETATPREQIALFAANGIWYDAIANLAALRHSQPEDTELLADWNSLLESVGLQEIASEPIVECCTPAPSP
;
A
#
# COMPACT_ATOMS: atom_id res chain seq x y z
N MET A 1 -34.05 15.72 -90.11
CA MET A 1 -32.97 16.73 -89.98
C MET A 1 -33.64 18.07 -89.74
N LEU A 2 -33.15 18.83 -88.75
CA LEU A 2 -33.63 20.14 -88.23
C LEU A 2 -34.84 20.03 -87.26
N MET A 3 -34.64 19.98 -85.93
CA MET A 3 -34.37 21.10 -84.98
C MET A 3 -35.43 22.21 -85.03
N ASN A 4 -36.27 22.37 -83.99
CA ASN A 4 -36.01 23.25 -82.83
C ASN A 4 -37.29 23.63 -82.03
N PHE A 5 -37.04 23.92 -80.74
CA PHE A 5 -37.70 24.89 -79.84
C PHE A 5 -39.03 24.58 -79.09
N SER A 6 -38.87 24.50 -77.75
CA SER A 6 -39.53 25.33 -76.73
C SER A 6 -41.05 25.22 -76.49
N GLN A 7 -41.46 24.76 -75.29
CA GLN A 7 -41.91 25.63 -74.18
C GLN A 7 -42.41 24.83 -72.96
N SER A 8 -42.02 25.34 -71.79
CA SER A 8 -42.60 25.28 -70.42
C SER A 8 -43.98 24.62 -70.20
N PHE A 9 -44.15 23.88 -69.09
CA PHE A 9 -45.12 24.22 -68.01
C PHE A 9 -45.08 23.25 -66.80
N LYS A 10 -44.83 23.83 -65.62
CA LYS A 10 -45.46 23.64 -64.30
C LYS A 10 -45.41 22.33 -63.48
N SER A 11 -45.23 22.59 -62.17
CA SER A 11 -45.54 21.77 -60.98
C SER A 11 -44.45 20.74 -60.65
N LEU A 12 -43.87 20.73 -59.45
CA LEU A 12 -44.55 20.63 -58.17
C LEU A 12 -43.58 21.02 -57.04
N ALA A 13 -44.03 21.89 -56.12
CA ALA A 13 -43.34 22.13 -54.87
C ALA A 13 -43.54 20.91 -53.96
N ILE A 14 -42.46 20.24 -53.57
CA ILE A 14 -42.46 19.31 -52.44
C ILE A 14 -41.42 19.83 -51.45
N ALA A 15 -41.93 20.28 -50.30
CA ALA A 15 -41.15 20.75 -49.17
C ALA A 15 -40.25 19.62 -48.66
N PHE A 16 -38.94 19.82 -48.71
CA PHE A 16 -37.98 18.99 -47.99
C PHE A 16 -37.96 19.44 -46.52
N ALA A 17 -38.49 18.61 -45.64
CA ALA A 17 -38.34 18.76 -44.20
C ALA A 17 -36.86 18.58 -43.83
N LEU A 18 -36.21 19.68 -43.42
CA LEU A 18 -34.90 19.66 -42.78
C LEU A 18 -35.07 19.16 -41.34
N ALA A 19 -35.03 17.84 -41.14
CA ALA A 19 -34.84 17.28 -39.82
C ALA A 19 -33.35 17.44 -39.44
N SER A 20 -33.11 18.33 -38.49
CA SER A 20 -31.80 18.63 -37.90
C SER A 20 -31.15 17.35 -37.35
N LEU A 21 -30.03 16.95 -37.93
CA LEU A 21 -29.11 15.98 -37.35
C LEU A 21 -28.34 16.67 -36.22
N ALA A 22 -28.92 16.67 -35.02
CA ALA A 22 -28.17 16.98 -33.81
C ALA A 22 -27.20 15.81 -33.55
N ASN A 23 -25.93 16.00 -33.94
CA ASN A 23 -24.84 15.12 -33.57
C ASN A 23 -24.71 15.13 -32.04
N LEU A 24 -25.19 14.08 -31.39
CA LEU A 24 -24.89 13.80 -29.99
C LEU A 24 -23.48 13.22 -29.93
N VAL A 25 -22.46 14.08 -29.95
CA VAL A 25 -21.10 13.67 -29.60
C VAL A 25 -21.10 13.50 -28.08
N ALA A 26 -21.38 12.29 -27.61
CA ALA A 26 -21.12 11.92 -26.23
C ALA A 26 -19.61 12.01 -26.02
N THR A 27 -19.16 13.06 -25.32
CA THR A 27 -17.80 13.15 -24.80
C THR A 27 -17.66 12.13 -23.69
N PHE A 28 -17.31 10.90 -24.04
CA PHE A 28 -16.81 9.95 -23.05
C PHE A 28 -15.44 10.47 -22.60
N SER A 29 -15.41 11.10 -21.42
CA SER A 29 -14.17 11.30 -20.69
C SER A 29 -13.69 9.92 -20.27
N VAL A 30 -12.78 9.34 -21.06
CA VAL A 30 -12.00 8.19 -20.61
C VAL A 30 -11.10 8.74 -19.50
N ARG A 31 -11.55 8.67 -18.24
CA ARG A 31 -10.63 8.70 -17.12
C ARG A 31 -9.72 7.50 -17.33
N ALA A 32 -8.48 7.74 -17.72
CA ALA A 32 -7.47 6.72 -17.58
C ALA A 32 -7.47 6.35 -16.10
N GLU A 33 -7.93 5.14 -15.76
CA GLU A 33 -7.73 4.60 -14.43
C GLU A 33 -6.22 4.46 -14.25
N SER A 34 -5.61 5.46 -13.61
CA SER A 34 -4.21 5.38 -13.21
C SER A 34 -4.13 4.30 -12.14
N THR A 35 -3.64 3.11 -12.51
CA THR A 35 -3.39 2.05 -11.54
C THR A 35 -2.37 2.56 -10.53
N LEU A 36 -2.74 2.65 -9.25
CA LEU A 36 -1.83 3.02 -8.17
C LEU A 36 -0.68 2.02 -8.10
N ARG A 37 0.55 2.47 -8.36
CA ARG A 37 1.75 1.63 -8.40
C ARG A 37 2.87 2.24 -7.59
N TYR A 38 3.58 1.41 -6.83
CA TYR A 38 4.78 1.79 -6.12
C TYR A 38 5.99 1.86 -7.06
N SER A 39 6.76 2.94 -6.95
CA SER A 39 8.05 3.11 -7.63
C SER A 39 9.18 2.98 -6.60
N PRO A 40 9.95 1.87 -6.59
CA PRO A 40 10.99 1.68 -5.59
C PRO A 40 12.14 2.67 -5.77
N PRO A 41 12.65 3.28 -4.70
CA PRO A 41 13.90 4.03 -4.77
C PRO A 41 15.09 3.09 -4.98
N PRO A 42 16.24 3.59 -5.48
CA PRO A 42 17.46 2.80 -5.52
C PRO A 42 17.84 2.35 -4.09
N PRO A 43 18.35 1.11 -3.90
CA PRO A 43 18.85 0.66 -2.60
C PRO A 43 19.90 1.63 -2.03
N PRO A 44 19.99 1.80 -0.70
CA PRO A 44 20.99 2.66 -0.09
C PRO A 44 22.42 2.19 -0.43
N GLU A 45 23.23 3.06 -1.04
CA GLU A 45 24.57 2.69 -1.55
C GLU A 45 25.62 2.48 -0.43
N ASP A 46 25.56 3.27 0.64
CA ASP A 46 26.66 3.39 1.62
C ASP A 46 26.48 2.58 2.92
N ARG A 47 25.34 1.91 3.11
CA ARG A 47 24.93 1.36 4.43
C ARG A 47 24.79 -0.16 4.46
N GLY A 48 25.31 -0.82 3.42
CA GLY A 48 25.07 -2.23 3.18
C GLY A 48 23.64 -2.49 2.69
N THR A 49 23.43 -3.61 2.01
CA THR A 49 22.12 -3.97 1.47
C THR A 49 21.13 -4.22 2.62
N PRO A 50 19.94 -3.59 2.65
CA PRO A 50 18.96 -3.74 3.73
C PRO A 50 18.25 -5.09 3.64
N THR A 51 18.98 -6.14 4.04
CA THR A 51 18.49 -7.52 3.97
C THR A 51 17.46 -7.78 5.05
N GLY A 52 16.42 -8.54 4.71
CA GLY A 52 15.31 -8.81 5.61
C GLY A 52 14.68 -10.17 5.40
N ARG A 53 13.42 -10.27 5.84
CA ARG A 53 12.54 -11.42 5.67
C ARG A 53 11.11 -10.89 5.59
N SER A 54 10.54 -10.78 4.38
CA SER A 54 9.16 -10.29 4.22
C SER A 54 8.15 -11.37 4.54
N ARG A 55 8.51 -12.64 4.35
CA ARG A 55 7.66 -13.80 4.66
C ARG A 55 8.31 -14.69 5.70
N GLY A 56 7.59 -14.90 6.80
CA GLY A 56 7.94 -15.85 7.85
C GLY A 56 8.00 -17.27 7.32
N GLY A 57 8.62 -18.17 8.09
CA GLY A 57 8.46 -19.59 7.82
C GLY A 57 7.00 -20.00 8.03
N ALA A 58 6.45 -20.80 7.12
CA ALA A 58 5.15 -21.43 7.34
C ALA A 58 5.25 -22.27 8.63
N SER A 59 4.42 -21.95 9.63
CA SER A 59 4.33 -22.75 10.83
C SER A 59 3.48 -23.99 10.55
N ARG A 60 3.89 -25.13 11.08
CA ARG A 60 3.03 -26.33 11.18
C ARG A 60 2.52 -26.51 12.60
N ASP A 61 2.78 -25.54 13.47
CA ASP A 61 2.34 -25.56 14.86
C ASP A 61 0.82 -25.33 14.91
N PRO A 62 0.05 -26.19 15.62
CA PRO A 62 -1.39 -26.01 15.79
C PRO A 62 -1.78 -24.61 16.28
N LEU A 63 -0.93 -23.94 17.07
CA LEU A 63 -1.19 -22.61 17.63
C LEU A 63 -1.17 -21.50 16.58
N CYS A 64 -0.30 -21.59 15.57
CA CYS A 64 -0.26 -20.65 14.45
C CYS A 64 -0.94 -21.22 13.20
N GLY A 65 -1.84 -22.19 13.40
CA GLY A 65 -2.61 -22.82 12.35
C GLY A 65 -1.79 -23.72 11.42
N ILE A 66 -2.52 -24.57 10.70
CA ILE A 66 -1.98 -25.39 9.60
C ILE A 66 -2.27 -24.70 8.25
N SER A 67 -2.67 -23.41 8.26
CA SER A 67 -3.15 -22.69 7.07
C SER A 67 -2.14 -22.71 5.92
N GLY A 68 -0.85 -22.95 6.21
CA GLY A 68 0.21 -23.06 5.23
C GLY A 68 0.66 -21.70 4.69
N GLU A 69 -0.09 -20.64 5.00
CA GLU A 69 0.24 -19.26 4.69
C GLU A 69 1.24 -18.69 5.69
N PRO A 70 2.28 -17.97 5.22
CA PRO A 70 3.27 -17.39 6.10
C PRO A 70 2.80 -16.04 6.67
N LEU A 71 3.18 -15.76 7.92
CA LEU A 71 3.24 -14.38 8.44
C LEU A 71 3.94 -13.51 7.40
N THR A 72 3.33 -12.42 6.94
CA THR A 72 3.88 -11.62 5.84
C THR A 72 3.92 -10.14 6.23
N ALA A 73 5.02 -9.44 5.99
CA ALA A 73 5.08 -7.99 6.09
C ALA A 73 4.57 -7.35 4.81
N LEU A 74 3.70 -6.35 4.92
CA LEU A 74 3.21 -5.57 3.79
C LEU A 74 4.21 -4.46 3.49
N VAL A 75 5.35 -4.87 2.94
CA VAL A 75 6.50 -4.02 2.60
C VAL A 75 7.07 -4.52 1.27
N PRO A 76 7.62 -3.63 0.41
CA PRO A 76 8.27 -4.05 -0.82
C PRO A 76 9.40 -5.02 -0.51
N SER A 77 9.43 -6.11 -1.28
CA SER A 77 10.50 -7.10 -1.22
C SER A 77 11.02 -7.40 -2.61
N THR A 78 12.35 -7.37 -2.76
CA THR A 78 13.03 -7.73 -4.01
C THR A 78 14.16 -8.73 -3.77
N PRO A 79 14.49 -9.57 -4.75
CA PRO A 79 15.67 -10.40 -4.69
C PRO A 79 16.93 -9.52 -4.62
N GLY A 80 17.79 -9.79 -3.63
CA GLY A 80 19.12 -9.21 -3.51
C GLY A 80 20.22 -10.19 -3.94
N GLU A 81 21.46 -9.80 -3.69
CA GLU A 81 22.61 -10.67 -3.95
C GLU A 81 22.62 -11.91 -3.04
N ARG A 82 23.23 -13.00 -3.52
CA ARG A 82 23.48 -14.23 -2.73
C ARG A 82 22.23 -14.83 -2.05
N LEU A 83 21.08 -14.76 -2.71
CA LEU A 83 19.77 -15.25 -2.21
C LEU A 83 19.25 -14.50 -0.98
N LEU A 84 19.80 -13.32 -0.68
CA LEU A 84 19.27 -12.46 0.36
C LEU A 84 18.06 -11.70 -0.16
N GLU A 85 17.07 -11.54 0.69
CA GLU A 85 15.88 -10.75 0.40
C GLU A 85 16.12 -9.29 0.83
N ILE A 86 15.85 -8.32 -0.04
CA ILE A 86 15.91 -6.90 0.30
C ILE A 86 14.50 -6.48 0.74
N VAL A 87 14.35 -6.06 1.99
CA VAL A 87 13.05 -5.76 2.60
C VAL A 87 13.13 -4.40 3.26
N TRP A 88 12.76 -3.36 2.52
CA TRP A 88 12.90 -1.99 2.99
C TRP A 88 11.97 -1.03 2.26
N ALA A 89 11.75 0.13 2.88
CA ALA A 89 10.94 1.21 2.33
C ALA A 89 11.27 2.54 3.02
N ARG A 90 10.87 3.64 2.38
CA ARG A 90 11.00 4.99 2.95
C ARG A 90 9.69 5.46 3.59
N THR A 91 9.84 6.38 4.53
CA THR A 91 8.74 7.12 5.17
C THR A 91 9.09 8.59 5.33
N VAL A 92 8.09 9.45 5.42
CA VAL A 92 8.26 10.85 5.85
C VAL A 92 7.69 11.09 7.25
N ALA A 93 6.84 10.17 7.73
CA ALA A 93 6.37 10.12 9.10
C ALA A 93 7.54 9.96 10.07
N ASP A 94 7.48 10.71 11.17
CA ASP A 94 8.45 10.63 12.25
C ASP A 94 8.27 9.38 13.12
N ARG A 95 7.05 8.84 13.13
CA ARG A 95 6.61 7.61 13.78
C ARG A 95 5.78 6.77 12.80
N PRO A 96 6.42 6.03 11.89
CA PRO A 96 5.73 5.25 10.87
C PRO A 96 4.77 4.20 11.42
N THR A 97 3.82 3.82 10.58
CA THR A 97 2.94 2.66 10.78
C THR A 97 3.39 1.50 9.90
N PHE A 98 3.58 0.35 10.53
CA PHE A 98 3.98 -0.91 9.89
C PHE A 98 2.77 -1.82 9.72
N TRP A 99 2.71 -2.55 8.61
CA TRP A 99 1.59 -3.40 8.24
C TRP A 99 2.01 -4.84 8.03
N PHE A 100 1.22 -5.79 8.54
CA PHE A 100 1.51 -7.22 8.52
C PHE A 100 0.24 -8.01 8.22
N TYR A 101 0.36 -9.13 7.54
CA TYR A 101 -0.67 -10.15 7.42
C TYR A 101 -0.38 -11.29 8.39
N VAL A 102 -1.34 -11.57 9.26
CA VAL A 102 -1.30 -12.64 10.26
C VAL A 102 -2.33 -13.70 9.87
N PRO A 103 -1.89 -14.88 9.36
CA PRO A 103 -2.79 -15.90 8.81
C PRO A 103 -3.42 -16.83 9.87
N TYR A 104 -3.39 -16.46 11.14
CA TYR A 104 -3.85 -17.27 12.26
C TYR A 104 -4.45 -16.42 13.36
N ASN A 105 -5.30 -17.03 14.19
CA ASN A 105 -5.91 -16.36 15.34
C ASN A 105 -4.82 -16.00 16.36
N LEU A 106 -4.78 -14.74 16.76
CA LEU A 106 -4.03 -14.31 17.92
C LEU A 106 -4.91 -14.53 19.15
N ALA A 107 -4.32 -15.13 20.18
CA ALA A 107 -4.93 -15.40 21.48
C ALA A 107 -4.00 -14.86 22.57
N PRO A 108 -4.47 -14.64 23.81
CA PRO A 108 -3.64 -14.02 24.85
C PRO A 108 -2.36 -14.80 25.16
N ASN A 109 -2.36 -16.11 24.94
CA ASN A 109 -1.19 -16.98 25.11
C ASN A 109 -0.23 -17.02 23.90
N LEU A 110 -0.51 -16.25 22.84
CA LEU A 110 0.33 -16.08 21.65
C LEU A 110 0.80 -14.63 21.58
N PRO A 111 1.79 -14.26 22.41
CA PRO A 111 2.25 -12.89 22.45
C PRO A 111 2.85 -12.52 21.10
N VAL A 112 2.59 -11.28 20.71
CA VAL A 112 3.22 -10.64 19.56
C VAL A 112 4.28 -9.68 20.09
N GLU A 113 5.40 -9.58 19.39
CA GLU A 113 6.48 -8.67 19.73
C GLU A 113 6.85 -7.80 18.53
N PHE A 114 6.94 -6.50 18.77
CA PHE A 114 7.54 -5.55 17.84
C PHE A 114 8.85 -5.02 18.42
N ILE A 115 9.90 -5.00 17.59
CA ILE A 115 11.22 -4.46 17.95
C ILE A 115 11.63 -3.46 16.88
N LEU A 116 12.11 -2.29 17.32
CA LEU A 116 12.81 -1.31 16.51
C LEU A 116 14.26 -1.20 16.99
N GLU A 117 15.20 -1.26 16.07
CA GLU A 117 16.63 -1.14 16.30
C GLU A 117 17.23 -0.09 15.36
N ASP A 118 18.31 0.56 15.78
CA ASP A 118 19.14 1.35 14.87
C ASP A 118 20.06 0.46 14.00
N ASP A 119 20.82 1.09 13.10
CA ASP A 119 21.81 0.43 12.24
C ASP A 119 22.98 -0.21 13.03
N GLY A 120 23.22 0.26 14.25
CA GLY A 120 24.15 -0.30 15.23
C GLY A 120 23.65 -1.54 15.99
N ASN A 121 22.40 -1.97 15.76
CA ASN A 121 21.70 -3.02 16.52
C ASN A 121 21.35 -2.64 17.97
N ASN A 122 21.31 -1.35 18.30
CA ASN A 122 20.78 -0.91 19.58
C ASN A 122 19.25 -0.93 19.54
N VAL A 123 18.62 -1.58 20.51
CA VAL A 123 17.16 -1.62 20.64
C VAL A 123 16.66 -0.24 21.08
N LEU A 124 15.88 0.41 20.21
CA LEU A 124 15.25 1.71 20.47
C LEU A 124 13.86 1.56 21.04
N TYR A 125 13.15 0.50 20.63
CA TYR A 125 11.84 0.16 21.14
C TYR A 125 11.62 -1.34 21.09
N GLN A 126 11.01 -1.88 22.14
CA GLN A 126 10.61 -3.27 22.20
C GLN A 126 9.31 -3.35 23.00
N SER A 127 8.29 -3.96 22.42
CA SER A 127 7.03 -4.18 23.10
C SER A 127 6.48 -5.56 22.78
N LYS A 128 6.00 -6.22 23.83
CA LYS A 128 5.24 -7.46 23.75
C LYS A 128 3.81 -7.15 24.16
N PHE A 129 2.86 -7.64 23.37
CA PHE A 129 1.45 -7.47 23.66
C PHE A 129 0.70 -8.77 23.43
N GLU A 130 -0.27 -9.00 24.30
CA GLU A 130 -1.23 -10.09 24.21
C GLU A 130 -2.50 -9.50 23.61
N VAL A 131 -2.97 -10.10 22.52
CA VAL A 131 -4.10 -9.57 21.76
C VAL A 131 -4.97 -10.72 21.27
N GLU A 132 -6.27 -10.50 21.33
CA GLU A 132 -7.25 -11.37 20.67
C GLU A 132 -7.62 -10.75 19.34
N SER A 133 -7.30 -11.43 18.25
CA SER A 133 -7.59 -10.96 16.90
C SER A 133 -7.79 -12.13 15.95
N SER A 134 -8.74 -12.00 15.03
CA SER A 134 -8.93 -12.94 13.93
C SER A 134 -7.78 -12.85 12.92
N PRO A 135 -7.57 -13.85 12.05
CA PRO A 135 -6.65 -13.73 10.93
C PRO A 135 -6.97 -12.50 10.09
N GLY A 136 -5.93 -11.83 9.59
CA GLY A 136 -6.09 -10.64 8.78
C GLY A 136 -4.86 -9.73 8.75
N ILE A 137 -5.06 -8.56 8.16
CA ILE A 137 -4.08 -7.50 8.02
C ILE A 137 -4.13 -6.63 9.28
N VAL A 138 -3.00 -6.53 9.97
CA VAL A 138 -2.81 -5.79 11.20
C VAL A 138 -1.82 -4.64 10.98
N ARG A 139 -1.90 -3.63 11.87
CA ARG A 139 -0.99 -2.49 11.89
C ARG A 139 -0.31 -2.34 13.24
N PHE A 140 0.90 -1.78 13.21
CA PHE A 140 1.62 -1.35 14.40
C PHE A 140 2.16 0.07 14.15
N THR A 141 1.73 1.05 14.93
CA THR A 141 2.22 2.43 14.86
C THR A 141 3.21 2.66 15.98
N LEU A 142 4.37 3.27 15.68
CA LEU A 142 5.32 3.63 16.74
C LEU A 142 4.66 4.60 17.73
N PRO A 143 4.64 4.29 19.03
CA PRO A 143 3.96 5.13 20.00
C PRO A 143 4.72 6.43 20.23
N ASP A 144 4.03 7.44 20.75
CA ASP A 144 4.60 8.76 21.07
C ASP A 144 5.74 8.70 22.10
N SER A 145 5.85 7.60 22.85
CA SER A 145 6.89 7.36 23.85
C SER A 145 8.27 7.04 23.26
N VAL A 146 8.37 6.68 21.97
CA VAL A 146 9.65 6.48 21.28
C VAL A 146 10.23 7.86 20.94
N ASP A 147 11.51 8.03 20.64
CA ASP A 147 11.94 9.27 19.99
C ASP A 147 11.56 9.26 18.49
N PRO A 148 11.26 10.42 17.87
CA PRO A 148 11.06 10.51 16.43
C PRO A 148 12.25 9.88 15.68
N LEU A 149 11.98 9.11 14.63
CA LEU A 149 13.06 8.58 13.79
C LEU A 149 13.86 9.73 13.20
N GLU A 150 15.18 9.65 13.24
CA GLU A 150 16.04 10.68 12.66
C GLU A 150 15.96 10.65 11.13
N LEU A 151 16.08 11.82 10.51
CA LEU A 151 16.14 11.95 9.07
C LEU A 151 17.40 11.26 8.52
N ASP A 152 17.24 10.67 7.35
CA ASP A 152 18.27 10.02 6.56
C ASP A 152 19.01 8.95 7.39
N ARG A 153 18.28 8.20 8.21
CA ARG A 153 18.79 7.04 8.97
C ARG A 153 17.95 5.79 8.72
N LEU A 154 18.65 4.66 8.64
CA LEU A 154 18.03 3.34 8.52
C LEU A 154 17.79 2.75 9.90
N TYR A 155 16.57 2.25 10.10
CA TYR A 155 16.17 1.51 11.28
C TYR A 155 15.71 0.12 10.87
N ARG A 156 16.05 -0.87 11.67
CA ARG A 156 15.56 -2.24 11.49
C ARG A 156 14.35 -2.46 12.37
N TRP A 157 13.31 -3.06 11.80
CA TRP A 157 12.16 -3.54 12.57
C TRP A 157 12.04 -5.06 12.47
N SER A 158 11.48 -5.66 13.51
CA SER A 158 11.08 -7.06 13.54
C SER A 158 9.69 -7.18 14.14
N PHE A 159 8.84 -7.98 13.49
CA PHE A 159 7.53 -8.36 14.00
C PHE A 159 7.51 -9.87 14.19
N LYS A 160 7.21 -10.30 15.41
CA LYS A 160 7.30 -11.69 15.83
C LYS A 160 5.99 -12.15 16.43
N VAL A 161 5.62 -13.39 16.13
CA VAL A 161 4.51 -14.08 16.79
C VAL A 161 5.03 -15.36 17.43
N TYR A 162 4.82 -15.49 18.73
CA TYR A 162 5.32 -16.61 19.53
C TYR A 162 4.34 -17.78 19.49
N CYS A 163 4.35 -18.53 18.38
CA CYS A 163 3.66 -19.81 18.26
C CYS A 163 4.17 -20.85 19.27
N HIS A 164 5.45 -20.73 19.64
CA HIS A 164 6.10 -21.55 20.65
C HIS A 164 6.94 -20.64 21.58
N PRO A 165 7.07 -20.93 22.89
CA PRO A 165 7.74 -20.05 23.84
C PRO A 165 9.17 -19.63 23.43
N THR A 166 9.89 -20.50 22.72
CA THR A 166 11.31 -20.27 22.37
C THR A 166 11.55 -19.97 20.90
N SER A 167 10.54 -20.10 20.04
CA SER A 167 10.73 -20.11 18.59
C SER A 167 9.60 -19.33 17.89
N PRO A 168 9.69 -17.99 17.81
CA PRO A 168 8.69 -17.21 17.12
C PRO A 168 8.79 -17.37 15.60
N VAL A 169 7.65 -17.26 14.92
CA VAL A 169 7.62 -16.90 13.50
C VAL A 169 7.85 -15.40 13.42
N PHE A 170 8.68 -14.95 12.48
CA PHE A 170 9.01 -13.53 12.39
C PHE A 170 9.21 -13.08 10.95
N VAL A 171 8.94 -11.79 10.76
CA VAL A 171 9.30 -11.00 9.59
C VAL A 171 10.16 -9.83 10.06
N ARG A 172 11.06 -9.36 9.19
CA ARG A 172 11.96 -8.25 9.49
C ARG A 172 12.23 -7.44 8.24
N GLY A 173 12.48 -6.17 8.41
CA GLY A 173 12.86 -5.28 7.32
C GLY A 173 13.40 -3.96 7.85
N TRP A 174 13.48 -2.99 6.97
CA TRP A 174 14.08 -1.70 7.26
C TRP A 174 13.15 -0.55 6.91
N VAL A 175 13.28 0.55 7.65
CA VAL A 175 12.63 1.82 7.35
C VAL A 175 13.67 2.93 7.34
N GLU A 176 13.59 3.81 6.36
CA GLU A 176 14.37 5.06 6.31
C GLU A 176 13.41 6.24 6.38
N ARG A 177 13.59 7.12 7.37
CA ARG A 177 12.87 8.39 7.38
C ARG A 177 13.61 9.38 6.49
N ILE A 178 12.95 9.94 5.49
CA ILE A 178 13.54 10.92 4.58
C ILE A 178 12.92 12.30 4.75
N THR A 179 13.63 13.32 4.27
CA THR A 179 13.06 14.65 4.10
C THR A 179 12.21 14.69 2.83
N LEU A 180 11.04 15.33 2.87
CA LEU A 180 10.25 15.61 1.66
C LEU A 180 11.00 16.61 0.77
N GLU A 181 11.10 16.31 -0.52
CA GLU A 181 11.58 17.27 -1.51
C GLU A 181 10.60 18.44 -1.63
N SER A 182 11.10 19.65 -1.84
CA SER A 182 10.25 20.86 -1.84
C SER A 182 9.19 20.86 -2.94
N GLU A 183 9.48 20.24 -4.08
CA GLU A 183 8.52 20.08 -5.19
C GLU A 183 7.38 19.14 -4.78
N LEU A 184 7.73 17.94 -4.28
CA LEU A 184 6.76 16.97 -3.77
C LEU A 184 5.91 17.54 -2.63
N GLN A 185 6.51 18.34 -1.74
CA GLN A 185 5.78 19.02 -0.68
C GLN A 185 4.69 19.95 -1.23
N GLY A 186 5.01 20.75 -2.25
CA GLY A 186 4.04 21.63 -2.90
C GLY A 186 2.91 20.88 -3.61
N GLU A 187 3.21 19.73 -4.23
CA GLU A 187 2.20 18.86 -4.84
C GLU A 187 1.25 18.29 -3.76
N LEU A 188 1.81 17.78 -2.66
CA LEU A 188 1.05 17.20 -1.55
C LEU A 188 0.09 18.20 -0.90
N GLU A 189 0.47 19.48 -0.78
CA GLU A 189 -0.35 20.54 -0.18
C GLU A 189 -1.66 20.82 -0.94
N THR A 190 -1.66 20.58 -2.26
CA THR A 190 -2.82 20.84 -3.13
C THR A 190 -3.56 19.58 -3.55
N ALA A 191 -2.94 18.41 -3.36
CA ALA A 191 -3.48 17.11 -3.71
C ALA A 191 -4.63 16.69 -2.78
N THR A 192 -5.62 16.01 -3.36
CA THR A 192 -6.63 15.25 -2.62
C THR A 192 -5.98 14.09 -1.83
N PRO A 193 -6.64 13.52 -0.81
CA PRO A 193 -6.08 12.40 -0.06
C PRO A 193 -5.66 11.20 -0.94
N ARG A 194 -6.45 10.89 -1.98
CA ARG A 194 -6.14 9.82 -2.95
C ARG A 194 -4.93 10.17 -3.82
N GLU A 195 -4.80 11.42 -4.26
CA GLU A 195 -3.64 11.89 -5.02
C GLU A 195 -2.37 11.91 -4.14
N GLN A 196 -2.46 12.27 -2.87
CA GLN A 196 -1.33 12.20 -1.93
C GLN A 196 -0.79 10.77 -1.80
N ILE A 197 -1.68 9.77 -1.71
CA ILE A 197 -1.30 8.35 -1.70
C ILE A 197 -0.53 8.00 -2.99
N ALA A 198 -1.02 8.44 -4.15
CA ALA A 198 -0.36 8.22 -5.43
C ALA A 198 1.03 8.89 -5.51
N LEU A 199 1.14 10.11 -5.00
CA LEU A 199 2.41 10.85 -4.92
C LEU A 199 3.42 10.13 -4.02
N PHE A 200 3.00 9.67 -2.83
CA PHE A 200 3.87 8.87 -1.96
C PHE A 200 4.36 7.59 -2.65
N ALA A 201 3.44 6.83 -3.28
CA ALA A 201 3.78 5.60 -3.96
C ALA A 201 4.75 5.83 -5.15
N ALA A 202 4.51 6.87 -5.94
CA ALA A 202 5.34 7.23 -7.09
C ALA A 202 6.75 7.73 -6.70
N ASN A 203 6.91 8.24 -5.48
CA ASN A 203 8.18 8.76 -4.96
C ASN A 203 8.89 7.79 -3.98
N GLY A 204 8.47 6.52 -3.93
CA GLY A 204 9.15 5.52 -3.12
C GLY A 204 8.88 5.59 -1.62
N ILE A 205 7.85 6.34 -1.20
CA ILE A 205 7.47 6.56 0.21
C ILE A 205 6.37 5.57 0.59
N TRP A 206 6.73 4.29 0.67
CA TRP A 206 5.78 3.19 0.84
C TRP A 206 4.97 3.25 2.15
N TYR A 207 5.63 3.52 3.28
CA TYR A 207 4.97 3.44 4.59
C TYR A 207 3.82 4.45 4.71
N ASP A 208 3.99 5.64 4.17
CA ASP A 208 2.96 6.69 4.14
C ASP A 208 1.87 6.33 3.12
N ALA A 209 2.23 5.82 1.94
CA ALA A 209 1.26 5.41 0.92
C ALA A 209 0.30 4.32 1.44
N ILE A 210 0.83 3.22 2.00
CA ILE A 210 0.00 2.11 2.48
C ILE A 210 -0.82 2.50 3.71
N ALA A 211 -0.25 3.26 4.66
CA ALA A 211 -0.95 3.68 5.85
C ALA A 211 -2.12 4.62 5.53
N ASN A 212 -1.89 5.60 4.65
CA ASN A 212 -2.93 6.55 4.25
C ASN A 212 -4.02 5.86 3.42
N LEU A 213 -3.67 4.92 2.54
CA LEU A 213 -4.66 4.17 1.77
C LEU A 213 -5.52 3.27 2.65
N ALA A 214 -4.90 2.57 3.61
CA ALA A 214 -5.65 1.73 4.56
C ALA A 214 -6.60 2.57 5.44
N ALA A 215 -6.13 3.73 5.92
CA ALA A 215 -6.97 4.65 6.69
C ALA A 215 -8.14 5.20 5.86
N LEU A 216 -7.87 5.59 4.61
CA LEU A 216 -8.89 6.11 3.71
C LEU A 216 -9.94 5.04 3.39
N ARG A 217 -9.50 3.81 3.07
CA ARG A 217 -10.39 2.65 2.85
C ARG A 217 -11.22 2.32 4.09
N HIS A 218 -10.65 2.42 5.29
CA HIS A 218 -11.40 2.22 6.53
C HIS A 218 -12.49 3.29 6.73
N SER A 219 -12.20 4.54 6.37
CA SER A 219 -13.18 5.64 6.46
C SER A 219 -14.27 5.59 5.38
N GLN A 220 -13.98 4.94 4.24
CA GLN A 220 -14.83 4.88 3.06
C GLN A 220 -14.91 3.46 2.50
N PRO A 221 -15.52 2.50 3.24
CA PRO A 221 -15.46 1.08 2.91
C PRO A 221 -16.21 0.69 1.63
N GLU A 222 -17.18 1.49 1.19
CA GLU A 222 -17.98 1.25 -0.03
C GLU A 222 -17.36 1.88 -1.29
N ASP A 223 -16.23 2.59 -1.16
CA ASP A 223 -15.54 3.19 -2.29
C ASP A 223 -14.75 2.13 -3.08
N THR A 224 -15.28 1.79 -4.25
CA THR A 224 -14.68 0.79 -5.14
C THR A 224 -13.37 1.25 -5.77
N GLU A 225 -13.15 2.57 -5.92
CA GLU A 225 -11.88 3.10 -6.41
C GLU A 225 -10.77 2.87 -5.38
N LEU A 226 -11.05 3.07 -4.08
CA LEU A 226 -10.08 2.78 -3.01
C LEU A 226 -9.77 1.29 -2.87
N LEU A 227 -10.75 0.42 -3.12
CA LEU A 227 -10.51 -1.02 -3.19
C LEU A 227 -9.61 -1.39 -4.36
N ALA A 228 -9.83 -0.78 -5.53
CA ALA A 228 -8.99 -0.98 -6.71
C ALA A 228 -7.56 -0.47 -6.50
N ASP A 229 -7.40 0.68 -5.85
CA ASP A 229 -6.11 1.23 -5.46
C ASP A 229 -5.36 0.31 -4.48
N TRP A 230 -6.07 -0.21 -3.47
CA TRP A 230 -5.50 -1.16 -2.51
C TRP A 230 -4.95 -2.41 -3.19
N ASN A 231 -5.75 -3.00 -4.07
CA ASN A 231 -5.36 -4.17 -4.84
C ASN A 231 -4.17 -3.86 -5.75
N SER A 232 -4.21 -2.72 -6.46
CA SER A 232 -3.14 -2.31 -7.38
C SER A 232 -1.82 -2.03 -6.66
N LEU A 233 -1.88 -1.35 -5.50
CA LEU A 233 -0.69 -1.04 -4.71
C LEU A 233 -0.03 -2.32 -4.18
N LEU A 234 -0.80 -3.25 -3.61
CA LEU A 234 -0.28 -4.52 -3.13
C LEU A 234 0.21 -5.42 -4.27
N GLU A 235 -0.50 -5.47 -5.40
CA GLU A 235 -0.04 -6.18 -6.60
C GLU A 235 1.30 -5.63 -7.10
N SER A 236 1.50 -4.31 -7.05
CA SER A 236 2.75 -3.68 -7.51
C SER A 236 4.00 -4.13 -6.76
N VAL A 237 3.83 -4.74 -5.58
CA VAL A 237 4.90 -5.30 -4.74
C VAL A 237 4.77 -6.82 -4.52
N GLY A 238 3.92 -7.50 -5.30
CA GLY A 238 3.77 -8.96 -5.26
C GLY A 238 2.97 -9.49 -4.07
N LEU A 239 2.06 -8.68 -3.52
CA LEU A 239 1.20 -9.00 -2.36
C LEU A 239 -0.29 -9.14 -2.73
N GLN A 240 -0.61 -9.35 -4.01
CA GLN A 240 -1.99 -9.44 -4.52
C GLN A 240 -2.84 -10.52 -3.82
N GLU A 241 -2.22 -11.60 -3.37
CA GLU A 241 -2.91 -12.70 -2.67
C GLU A 241 -3.40 -12.31 -1.26
N ILE A 242 -2.80 -11.28 -0.66
CA ILE A 242 -3.17 -10.77 0.67
C ILE A 242 -4.22 -9.66 0.54
N ALA A 243 -4.41 -9.07 -0.65
CA ALA A 243 -5.20 -7.85 -0.80
C ALA A 243 -6.69 -7.98 -0.40
N SER A 244 -7.23 -9.20 -0.50
CA SER A 244 -8.60 -9.53 -0.08
C SER A 244 -8.77 -9.79 1.42
N GLU A 245 -7.68 -9.94 2.17
CA GLU A 245 -7.73 -10.23 3.60
C GLU A 245 -8.30 -9.04 4.39
N PRO A 246 -9.07 -9.28 5.47
CA PRO A 246 -9.69 -8.22 6.24
C PRO A 246 -8.63 -7.42 7.01
N ILE A 247 -8.80 -6.11 7.10
CA ILE A 247 -8.05 -5.30 8.07
C ILE A 247 -8.71 -5.49 9.44
N VAL A 248 -7.94 -5.94 10.42
CA VAL A 248 -8.42 -6.27 11.76
C VAL A 248 -7.68 -5.44 12.80
N GLU A 249 -8.38 -5.08 13.87
CA GLU A 249 -7.75 -4.41 14.99
C GLU A 249 -6.84 -5.39 15.73
N CYS A 250 -5.62 -4.93 15.97
CA CYS A 250 -4.60 -5.65 16.70
C CYS A 250 -3.62 -4.63 17.27
N CYS A 251 -2.75 -5.13 18.16
CA CYS A 251 -1.40 -4.64 18.25
C CYS A 251 -1.25 -3.20 18.74
N THR A 252 -2.26 -2.69 19.48
CA THR A 252 -2.14 -1.45 20.21
C THR A 252 -1.27 -1.69 21.46
N PRO A 253 -0.16 -0.95 21.63
CA PRO A 253 0.61 -1.01 22.87
C PRO A 253 -0.31 -0.69 24.05
N ALA A 254 -0.19 -1.44 25.14
CA ALA A 254 -0.89 -1.08 26.38
C ALA A 254 -0.49 0.36 26.78
N PRO A 255 -1.43 1.20 27.25
CA PRO A 255 -1.10 2.52 27.74
C PRO A 255 -0.04 2.40 28.86
N SER A 256 1.00 3.23 28.79
CA SER A 256 1.99 3.31 29.86
C SER A 256 1.29 3.68 31.18
N PRO A 257 1.58 3.01 32.30
CA PRO A 257 0.99 3.33 33.60
C PRO A 257 1.39 4.71 34.10
#